data_AF-A0A8T5K5U1-F1
#
_entry.id   AF-A0A8T5K5U1-F1
#
_cell.length_a   1.000
_cell.length_b   1.000
_cell.length_c   1.000
_cell.angle_alpha   90.00
_cell.angle_beta   90.00
_cell.angle_gamma   90.00
#
_symmetry.space_group_name_H-M   'P 1'
#
loop_
_entity.id
_entity.type
_entity.pdbx_description
1 polymer ?
#
loop_
_entity_poly.entity_id
_entity_poly.type
_entity_poly.pdbx_seq_one_letter_code
_entity_poly.pdbx_strand_id
1 'polypeptide(L)'
;MKKIIILFLAVLLVSQLVSAEKSISETLEGVDQYYHLVLAEEAVGGDTAAATDIVLGLQKHNELEINTVIDGEISDALPKIYIGPYCGSSYLESVFGYSCEEWPYEENQAIVKVDGNNLIITGTSPTDRRMAGVILREYPDYQSLKDYSFIIILGDTLTPAELTIEEAKEEDEFICGDGVCEPGESFLCFPDCNKKTCNDICKEEGFATSYCREVPTNPNVKICEPGESNKGLRYCTGEKSCCCKPEEKEETVFIDEPIKEEATQELGFFEEFFSKEDAARNVVFTLLAIVIIILGIWFILSR
;
A
#
# COMPACT_ATOMS: atom_id res chain seq x y z
N MET A 1 16.48 0.10 44.23
CA MET A 1 15.17 -0.31 43.62
C MET A 1 14.26 0.88 43.31
N LYS A 2 13.81 1.72 44.25
CA LYS A 2 12.93 2.88 43.95
C LYS A 2 13.45 3.85 42.86
N LYS A 3 14.76 4.13 42.81
CA LYS A 3 15.35 5.00 41.77
C LYS A 3 15.40 4.38 40.37
N ILE A 4 15.48 3.06 40.27
CA ILE A 4 15.52 2.33 38.98
C ILE A 4 14.11 2.27 38.38
N ILE A 5 13.08 2.08 39.22
CA ILE A 5 11.67 2.10 38.78
C ILE A 5 11.28 3.48 38.23
N ILE A 6 11.75 4.56 38.85
CA ILE A 6 11.48 5.94 38.37
C ILE A 6 12.20 6.21 37.03
N LEU A 7 13.42 5.72 36.85
CA LEU A 7 14.14 5.85 35.58
C LEU A 7 13.47 5.04 34.46
N PHE A 8 13.00 3.83 34.76
CA PHE A 8 12.26 2.99 33.80
C PHE A 8 10.90 3.60 33.45
N LEU A 9 10.19 4.18 34.43
CA LEU A 9 8.93 4.91 34.17
C LEU A 9 9.19 6.17 33.32
N ALA A 10 10.28 6.90 33.56
CA ALA A 10 10.63 8.08 32.78
C ALA A 10 11.02 7.73 31.34
N VAL A 11 11.75 6.62 31.12
CA VAL A 11 12.06 6.12 29.77
C VAL A 11 10.79 5.64 29.05
N LEU A 12 9.87 4.98 29.75
CA LEU A 12 8.56 4.58 29.20
C LEU A 12 7.64 5.77 28.90
N LEU A 13 7.70 6.83 29.69
CA LEU A 13 6.96 8.09 29.46
C LEU A 13 7.53 8.90 28.29
N VAL A 14 8.83 8.83 28.03
CA VAL A 14 9.45 9.48 26.86
C VAL A 14 9.17 8.70 25.58
N SER A 15 8.98 7.38 25.64
CA SER A 15 8.62 6.56 24.47
C SER A 15 7.16 6.67 24.03
N GLN A 16 6.32 7.46 24.70
CA GLN A 16 4.92 7.69 24.31
C GLN A 16 4.64 9.13 23.85
N LEU A 17 5.68 9.90 23.50
CA LEU A 17 5.50 10.98 22.53
C LEU A 17 5.33 10.34 21.14
N VAL A 18 4.19 9.65 20.97
CA VAL A 18 3.57 9.53 19.65
C VAL A 18 3.28 10.97 19.28
N SER A 19 4.15 11.58 18.48
CA SER A 19 3.88 12.90 17.93
C SER A 19 2.56 12.75 17.22
N ALA A 20 1.50 13.40 17.71
CA ALA A 20 0.29 13.55 16.93
C ALA A 20 0.73 14.07 15.57
N GLU A 21 0.35 13.37 14.50
CA GLU A 21 0.67 13.82 13.16
C GLU A 21 0.09 15.21 12.96
N LYS A 22 0.89 16.08 12.36
CA LYS A 22 0.42 17.42 11.99
C LYS A 22 -0.64 17.28 10.92
N SER A 23 -1.63 18.18 10.91
CA SER A 23 -2.53 18.26 9.78
C SER A 23 -1.80 18.71 8.52
N ILE A 24 -2.43 18.51 7.36
CA ILE A 24 -1.86 18.92 6.07
C ILE A 24 -1.64 20.44 6.03
N SER A 25 -2.60 21.23 6.54
CA SER A 25 -2.47 22.68 6.63
C SER A 25 -1.34 23.10 7.56
N GLU A 26 -1.21 22.49 8.74
CA GLU A 26 -0.08 22.78 9.65
C GLU A 26 1.27 22.44 9.01
N THR A 27 1.31 21.36 8.23
CA THR A 27 2.51 20.96 7.49
C THR A 27 2.85 22.00 6.41
N LEU A 28 1.87 22.42 5.61
CA LEU A 28 2.04 23.43 4.56
C LEU A 28 2.40 24.82 5.11
N GLU A 29 1.81 25.24 6.23
CA GLU A 29 2.17 26.48 6.94
C GLU A 29 3.59 26.43 7.52
N GLY A 30 4.04 25.23 7.88
CA GLY A 30 5.39 24.98 8.40
C GLY A 30 6.48 24.82 7.33
N VAL A 31 6.12 24.80 6.04
CA VAL A 31 7.10 24.71 4.94
C VAL A 31 7.98 25.96 4.94
N ASP A 32 9.29 25.74 4.86
CA ASP A 32 10.31 26.78 4.79
C ASP A 32 11.33 26.51 3.69
N GLN A 33 12.39 27.31 3.63
CA GLN A 33 13.44 27.21 2.62
C GLN A 33 14.25 25.89 2.64
N TYR A 34 14.10 25.05 3.67
CA TYR A 34 14.76 23.75 3.75
C TYR A 34 13.92 22.60 3.18
N TYR A 35 12.65 22.87 2.86
CA TYR A 35 11.81 21.92 2.15
C TYR A 35 12.17 21.88 0.66
N HIS A 36 12.07 20.68 0.11
CA HIS A 36 12.20 20.43 -1.31
C HIS A 36 10.90 19.86 -1.85
N LEU A 37 10.46 20.32 -3.02
CA LEU A 37 9.43 19.61 -3.77
C LEU A 37 10.12 18.55 -4.62
N VAL A 38 9.82 17.28 -4.35
CA VAL A 38 10.48 16.14 -4.98
C VAL A 38 9.49 15.45 -5.92
N LEU A 39 9.84 15.39 -7.20
CA LEU A 39 9.14 14.58 -8.18
C LEU A 39 9.74 13.18 -8.22
N ALA A 40 8.91 12.14 -8.24
CA ALA A 40 9.40 10.77 -8.46
C ALA A 40 10.25 10.65 -9.73
N GLU A 41 11.15 9.66 -9.80
CA GLU A 41 12.00 9.43 -10.99
C GLU A 41 11.17 9.21 -12.27
N GLU A 42 10.03 8.52 -12.16
CA GLU A 42 9.08 8.30 -13.25
C GLU A 42 8.00 9.40 -13.37
N ALA A 43 8.26 10.59 -12.82
CA ALA A 43 7.29 11.67 -12.88
C ALA A 43 6.95 12.07 -14.32
N VAL A 44 5.65 12.26 -14.56
CA VAL A 44 5.09 12.68 -15.84
C VAL A 44 4.49 14.09 -15.75
N GLY A 45 3.99 14.61 -16.87
CA GLY A 45 3.52 16.01 -16.94
C GLY A 45 2.42 16.39 -15.93
N GLY A 46 1.59 15.44 -15.49
CA GLY A 46 0.61 15.67 -14.42
C GLY A 46 1.27 15.98 -13.07
N ASP A 47 2.42 15.36 -12.79
CA ASP A 47 3.15 15.49 -11.52
C ASP A 47 3.85 16.84 -11.46
N THR A 48 4.46 17.27 -12.57
CA THR A 48 5.01 18.62 -12.72
C THR A 48 3.92 19.69 -12.60
N ALA A 49 2.72 19.43 -13.13
CA ALA A 49 1.60 20.36 -13.00
C ALA A 49 1.12 20.45 -11.53
N ALA A 50 0.99 19.32 -10.84
CA ALA A 50 0.67 19.28 -9.42
C ALA A 50 1.70 20.06 -8.58
N ALA A 51 2.99 19.82 -8.85
CA ALA A 51 4.09 20.55 -8.22
C ALA A 51 3.96 22.05 -8.42
N THR A 52 3.69 22.48 -9.65
CA THR A 52 3.52 23.90 -9.98
C THR A 52 2.35 24.50 -9.20
N ASP A 53 1.20 23.82 -9.13
CA ASP A 53 0.04 24.29 -8.39
C ASP A 53 0.35 24.46 -6.89
N ILE A 54 1.09 23.52 -6.28
CA ILE A 54 1.53 23.61 -4.87
C ILE A 54 2.50 24.77 -4.66
N VAL A 55 3.51 24.92 -5.53
CA VAL A 55 4.48 26.04 -5.45
C VAL A 55 3.76 27.38 -5.53
N LEU A 56 2.77 27.51 -6.44
CA LEU A 56 1.97 28.72 -6.55
C LEU A 56 1.16 29.00 -5.27
N GLY A 57 0.62 27.95 -4.64
CA GLY A 57 -0.06 28.07 -3.35
C GLY A 57 0.86 28.57 -2.24
N LEU A 58 2.02 27.93 -2.08
CA LEU A 58 3.02 28.31 -1.09
C LEU A 58 3.56 29.72 -1.32
N GLN A 59 3.80 30.11 -2.57
CA GLN A 59 4.22 31.48 -2.88
C GLN A 59 3.12 32.50 -2.54
N LYS A 60 1.87 32.18 -2.84
CA LYS A 60 0.71 33.04 -2.57
C LYS A 60 0.43 33.21 -1.07
N HIS A 61 0.53 32.13 -0.30
CA HIS A 61 0.09 32.09 1.10
C HIS A 61 1.22 32.23 2.12
N ASN A 62 2.45 31.84 1.76
CA ASN A 62 3.61 31.81 2.67
C ASN A 62 4.75 32.70 2.19
N GLU A 63 4.62 33.36 1.02
CA GLU A 63 5.69 34.14 0.37
C GLU A 63 6.98 33.30 0.13
N LEU A 64 6.82 31.99 -0.07
CA LEU A 64 7.92 31.05 -0.19
C LEU A 64 8.09 30.56 -1.63
N GLU A 65 9.33 30.59 -2.11
CA GLU A 65 9.74 29.90 -3.33
C GLU A 65 10.52 28.64 -2.94
N ILE A 66 9.97 27.47 -3.30
CA ILE A 66 10.65 26.18 -3.09
C ILE A 66 11.15 25.62 -4.42
N ASN A 67 12.30 24.96 -4.37
CA ASN A 67 12.87 24.33 -5.55
C ASN A 67 12.19 22.97 -5.79
N THR A 68 11.89 22.71 -7.06
CA THR A 68 11.50 21.38 -7.53
C THR A 68 12.74 20.61 -7.96
N VAL A 69 12.86 19.37 -7.50
CA VAL A 69 13.97 18.44 -7.77
C VAL A 69 13.40 17.07 -8.14
N ILE A 70 14.24 16.21 -8.70
CA ILE A 70 13.88 14.80 -8.98
C ILE A 70 14.32 13.93 -7.79
N ASP A 71 13.60 12.84 -7.56
CA ASP A 71 13.94 11.86 -6.54
C ASP A 71 15.36 11.32 -6.74
N GLY A 72 16.08 11.13 -5.63
CA GLY A 72 17.51 10.81 -5.62
C GLY A 72 18.47 12.00 -5.79
N GLU A 73 17.99 13.22 -6.12
CA GLU A 73 18.85 14.42 -6.17
C GLU A 73 19.12 15.03 -4.79
N ILE A 74 18.32 14.67 -3.78
CA ILE A 74 18.44 15.14 -2.39
C ILE A 74 18.53 13.98 -1.41
N SER A 75 19.00 14.25 -0.19
CA SER A 75 19.04 13.24 0.87
C SER A 75 17.65 12.91 1.41
N ASP A 76 17.38 11.63 1.64
CA ASP A 76 16.12 11.15 2.25
C ASP A 76 15.83 11.70 3.64
N ALA A 77 16.84 12.21 4.34
CA ALA A 77 16.68 12.81 5.67
C ALA A 77 16.12 14.25 5.63
N LEU A 78 16.08 14.88 4.44
CA LEU A 78 15.57 16.24 4.29
C LEU A 78 14.04 16.22 4.16
N PRO A 79 13.35 17.21 4.75
CA PRO A 79 11.91 17.31 4.63
C PRO A 79 11.52 17.58 3.17
N LYS A 80 10.52 16.84 2.69
CA LYS A 80 10.10 16.90 1.29
C LYS A 80 8.58 16.92 1.11
N ILE A 81 8.14 17.65 0.09
CA ILE A 81 6.83 17.47 -0.53
C ILE A 81 7.03 16.51 -1.71
N TYR A 82 6.71 15.24 -1.53
CA TYR A 82 6.92 14.20 -2.53
C TYR A 82 5.69 14.05 -3.42
N ILE A 83 5.88 14.03 -4.74
CA ILE A 83 4.81 13.85 -5.73
C ILE A 83 5.22 12.76 -6.72
N GLY A 84 4.38 11.74 -6.85
CA GLY A 84 4.63 10.71 -7.85
C GLY A 84 3.60 9.59 -7.88
N PRO A 85 3.65 8.74 -8.92
CA PRO A 85 2.84 7.53 -8.96
C PRO A 85 3.14 6.63 -7.76
N TYR A 86 2.11 5.96 -7.27
CA TYR A 86 2.26 4.99 -6.19
C TYR A 86 3.19 3.84 -6.60
N CYS A 87 2.80 3.17 -7.68
CA CYS A 87 3.56 2.09 -8.27
C CYS A 87 4.91 2.58 -8.82
N GLY A 88 5.97 1.84 -8.51
CA GLY A 88 7.34 2.17 -8.91
C GLY A 88 8.13 2.94 -7.84
N SER A 89 7.53 3.28 -6.69
CA SER A 89 8.23 3.94 -5.58
C SER A 89 8.30 3.05 -4.34
N SER A 90 9.49 2.51 -4.07
CA SER A 90 9.74 1.76 -2.82
C SER A 90 9.54 2.61 -1.56
N TYR A 91 9.72 3.93 -1.66
CA TYR A 91 9.41 4.87 -0.60
C TYR A 91 7.90 4.87 -0.30
N LEU A 92 7.05 4.99 -1.31
CA LEU A 92 5.60 4.99 -1.10
C LEU A 92 5.08 3.63 -0.59
N GLU A 93 5.60 2.51 -1.09
CA GLU A 93 5.26 1.19 -0.54
C GLU A 93 5.60 1.09 0.95
N SER A 94 6.72 1.70 1.38
CA SER A 94 7.09 1.71 2.81
C SER A 94 6.20 2.60 3.68
N VAL A 95 5.69 3.70 3.12
CA VAL A 95 4.83 4.67 3.82
C VAL A 95 3.42 4.11 4.00
N PHE A 96 2.87 3.52 2.94
CA PHE A 96 1.48 3.05 2.93
C PHE A 96 1.34 1.58 3.33
N GLY A 97 2.41 0.79 3.29
CA GLY A 97 2.40 -0.61 3.68
C GLY A 97 1.80 -1.57 2.64
N TYR A 98 1.43 -1.09 1.46
CA TYR A 98 0.90 -1.93 0.38
C TYR A 98 1.95 -2.16 -0.70
N SER A 99 1.92 -3.31 -1.37
CA SER A 99 2.62 -3.43 -2.66
C SER A 99 1.82 -2.75 -3.78
N CYS A 100 2.44 -2.45 -4.92
CA CYS A 100 1.72 -1.92 -6.09
C CYS A 100 0.51 -2.79 -6.52
N GLU A 101 0.60 -4.12 -6.39
CA GLU A 101 -0.50 -5.05 -6.73
C GLU A 101 -1.68 -4.99 -5.74
N GLU A 102 -1.44 -4.40 -4.57
CA GLU A 102 -2.36 -4.31 -3.44
C GLU A 102 -2.82 -2.87 -3.21
N TRP A 103 -2.47 -1.95 -4.12
CA TRP A 103 -2.88 -0.56 -4.04
C TRP A 103 -4.41 -0.44 -4.07
N PRO A 104 -5.04 0.07 -2.99
CA PRO A 104 -6.48 -0.03 -2.83
C PRO A 104 -7.27 1.14 -3.45
N TYR A 105 -6.58 2.11 -4.05
CA TYR A 105 -7.20 3.29 -4.63
C TYR A 105 -7.28 3.19 -6.15
N GLU A 106 -8.34 3.76 -6.71
CA GLU A 106 -8.63 3.68 -8.15
C GLU A 106 -8.23 4.97 -8.90
N GLU A 107 -8.50 5.04 -10.20
CA GLU A 107 -8.46 6.32 -10.92
C GLU A 107 -9.49 7.30 -10.33
N ASN A 108 -9.25 8.60 -10.48
CA ASN A 108 -10.07 9.69 -9.92
C ASN A 108 -9.99 9.78 -8.39
N GLN A 109 -8.94 9.18 -7.79
CA GLN A 109 -8.67 9.18 -6.36
C GLN A 109 -7.22 9.63 -6.13
N ALA A 110 -7.05 10.84 -5.60
CA ALA A 110 -5.76 11.35 -5.21
C ALA A 110 -5.59 11.25 -3.70
N ILE A 111 -4.38 10.94 -3.25
CA ILE A 111 -4.05 10.76 -1.85
C ILE A 111 -3.08 11.84 -1.41
N VAL A 112 -3.37 12.45 -0.26
CA VAL A 112 -2.46 13.35 0.43
C VAL A 112 -2.26 12.85 1.86
N LYS A 113 -1.02 12.54 2.23
CA LYS A 113 -0.66 12.04 3.56
C LYS A 113 0.53 12.81 4.13
N VAL A 114 0.47 13.17 5.39
CA VAL A 114 1.62 13.65 6.17
C VAL A 114 2.34 12.43 6.74
N ASP A 115 3.66 12.34 6.52
CA ASP A 115 4.51 11.30 7.10
C ASP A 115 5.70 11.97 7.79
N GLY A 116 5.61 12.13 9.11
CA GLY A 116 6.58 12.89 9.90
C GLY A 116 6.68 14.35 9.47
N ASN A 117 7.77 14.73 8.79
CA ASN A 117 7.95 16.07 8.23
C ASN A 117 7.71 16.13 6.72
N ASN A 118 7.31 15.02 6.11
CA ASN A 118 7.06 14.91 4.68
C ASN A 118 5.58 15.11 4.38
N LEU A 119 5.29 15.71 3.23
CA LEU A 119 3.95 15.72 2.65
C LEU A 119 3.99 14.87 1.38
N ILE A 120 3.12 13.88 1.29
CA ILE A 120 3.12 12.89 0.23
C ILE A 120 1.87 13.09 -0.61
N ILE A 121 2.04 13.27 -1.92
CA ILE A 121 0.97 13.33 -2.90
C ILE A 121 1.13 12.19 -3.88
N THR A 122 0.11 11.32 -3.93
CA THR A 122 0.09 10.19 -4.85
C THR A 122 -1.32 9.93 -5.39
N GLY A 123 -1.44 8.94 -6.25
CA GLY A 123 -2.67 8.58 -6.94
C GLY A 123 -2.36 7.67 -8.13
N THR A 124 -3.40 7.05 -8.67
CA THR A 124 -3.29 6.06 -9.74
C THR A 124 -2.89 6.72 -11.06
N SER A 125 -3.48 7.88 -11.36
CA SER A 125 -3.27 8.62 -12.60
C SER A 125 -2.52 9.95 -12.40
N PRO A 126 -1.91 10.51 -13.46
CA PRO A 126 -1.34 11.86 -13.41
C PRO A 126 -2.39 12.95 -13.15
N THR A 127 -3.63 12.72 -13.57
CA THR A 127 -4.75 13.63 -13.30
C THR A 127 -5.04 13.67 -11.80
N ASP A 128 -5.04 12.51 -11.13
CA ASP A 128 -5.32 12.41 -9.69
C ASP A 128 -4.34 13.28 -8.91
N ARG A 129 -3.04 13.11 -9.17
CA ARG A 129 -1.98 13.87 -8.49
C ARG A 129 -2.09 15.37 -8.77
N ARG A 130 -2.55 15.76 -9.96
CA ARG A 130 -2.85 17.16 -10.28
C ARG A 130 -4.08 17.68 -9.53
N MET A 131 -5.14 16.89 -9.34
CA MET A 131 -6.28 17.29 -8.50
C MET A 131 -5.83 17.63 -7.08
N ALA A 132 -4.95 16.81 -6.51
CA ALA A 132 -4.35 17.11 -5.23
C ALA A 132 -3.59 18.44 -5.24
N GLY A 133 -2.75 18.70 -6.26
CA GLY A 133 -2.07 19.98 -6.41
C GLY A 133 -3.02 21.18 -6.45
N VAL A 134 -4.14 21.06 -7.19
CA VAL A 134 -5.17 22.11 -7.29
C VAL A 134 -5.82 22.41 -5.93
N ILE A 135 -6.13 21.39 -5.13
CA ILE A 135 -6.66 21.55 -3.77
C ILE A 135 -5.62 22.18 -2.85
N LEU A 136 -4.39 21.67 -2.85
CA LEU A 136 -3.31 22.15 -1.99
C LEU A 136 -2.86 23.58 -2.34
N ARG A 137 -3.09 24.05 -3.57
CA ARG A 137 -2.86 25.46 -3.93
C ARG A 137 -3.67 26.44 -3.09
N GLU A 138 -4.90 26.06 -2.73
CA GLU A 138 -5.83 26.87 -1.95
C GLU A 138 -6.02 26.27 -0.54
N TYR A 139 -4.99 25.63 0.01
CA TYR A 139 -5.09 24.86 1.25
C TYR A 139 -5.72 25.61 2.45
N PRO A 140 -5.54 26.94 2.65
CA PRO A 140 -6.14 27.62 3.80
C PRO A 140 -7.67 27.63 3.78
N ASP A 141 -8.27 27.43 2.61
CA ASP A 141 -9.71 27.51 2.38
C ASP A 141 -10.43 26.19 2.70
N TYR A 142 -9.71 25.08 2.86
CA TYR A 142 -10.29 23.76 3.11
C TYR A 142 -10.17 23.37 4.58
N GLN A 143 -11.32 23.24 5.25
CA GLN A 143 -11.37 22.82 6.65
C GLN A 143 -10.81 21.40 6.85
N SER A 144 -11.09 20.47 5.94
CA SER A 144 -10.58 19.09 6.00
C SER A 144 -9.05 19.02 6.07
N LEU A 145 -8.33 19.94 5.42
CA LEU A 145 -6.85 19.98 5.48
C LEU A 145 -6.32 20.45 6.83
N LYS A 146 -7.13 21.17 7.61
CA LYS A 146 -6.79 21.60 8.97
C LYS A 146 -7.04 20.51 10.01
N ASP A 147 -7.99 19.63 9.71
CA ASP A 147 -8.46 18.61 10.64
C ASP A 147 -7.72 17.28 10.47
N TYR A 148 -7.24 16.96 9.27
CA TYR A 148 -6.69 15.65 8.95
C TYR A 148 -5.23 15.69 8.45
N SER A 149 -4.45 14.66 8.80
CA SER A 149 -3.11 14.38 8.28
C SER A 149 -3.15 13.46 7.04
N PHE A 150 -4.25 12.75 6.84
CA PHE A 150 -4.44 11.78 5.76
C PHE A 150 -5.81 11.96 5.11
N ILE A 151 -5.82 12.28 3.81
CA ILE A 151 -7.05 12.53 3.05
C ILE A 151 -7.03 11.85 1.69
N ILE A 152 -8.23 11.72 1.15
CA ILE A 152 -8.48 11.40 -0.24
C ILE A 152 -9.23 12.55 -0.93
N ILE A 153 -8.86 12.81 -2.18
CA ILE A 153 -9.49 13.81 -3.04
C ILE A 153 -10.11 13.07 -4.22
N LEU A 154 -11.43 13.19 -4.34
CA LEU A 154 -12.26 12.49 -5.31
C LEU A 154 -12.74 13.46 -6.40
N GLY A 155 -12.67 13.02 -7.65
CA GLY A 155 -13.25 13.74 -8.79
C GLY A 155 -12.61 13.35 -10.11
N ASP A 156 -13.22 13.77 -11.22
CA ASP A 156 -12.77 13.51 -12.59
C ASP A 156 -12.43 14.80 -13.35
N THR A 157 -12.25 15.89 -12.61
CA THR A 157 -12.17 17.28 -13.09
C THR A 157 -11.04 18.02 -12.38
N LEU A 158 -10.62 19.16 -12.92
CA LEU A 158 -9.65 20.06 -12.28
C LEU A 158 -10.31 21.30 -11.69
N THR A 159 -11.65 21.34 -11.66
CA THR A 159 -12.42 22.43 -11.06
C THR A 159 -12.51 22.21 -9.55
N PRO A 160 -11.93 23.09 -8.70
CA PRO A 160 -11.88 22.84 -7.25
C PRO A 160 -13.26 22.65 -6.60
N ALA A 161 -14.28 23.37 -7.08
CA ALA A 161 -15.64 23.29 -6.53
C ALA A 161 -16.37 21.97 -6.84
N GLU A 162 -15.85 21.17 -7.76
CA GLU A 162 -16.40 19.86 -8.15
C GLU A 162 -15.64 18.70 -7.48
N LEU A 163 -14.53 18.99 -6.79
CA LEU A 163 -13.73 18.00 -6.07
C LEU A 163 -14.29 17.79 -4.66
N THR A 164 -14.26 16.54 -4.20
CA THR A 164 -14.66 16.17 -2.84
C THR A 164 -13.42 15.79 -2.04
N ILE A 165 -13.35 16.22 -0.78
CA ILE A 165 -12.25 15.90 0.14
C ILE A 165 -12.82 15.10 1.30
N GLU A 166 -12.29 13.91 1.52
CA GLU A 166 -12.70 13.01 2.60
C GLU A 166 -11.47 12.62 3.42
N GLU A 167 -11.68 12.30 4.70
CA GLU A 167 -10.65 11.67 5.52
C GLU A 167 -10.35 10.28 4.93
N ALA A 168 -9.06 9.99 4.73
CA ALA A 168 -8.64 8.66 4.32
C ALA A 168 -8.41 7.80 5.56
N LYS A 169 -8.74 6.51 5.44
CA LYS A 169 -8.64 5.54 6.52
C LYS A 169 -7.44 4.63 6.34
N GLU A 170 -6.81 4.25 7.44
CA GLU A 170 -5.79 3.20 7.47
C GLU A 170 -6.42 1.79 7.46
N GLU A 171 -5.59 0.76 7.21
CA GLU A 171 -6.05 -0.63 7.05
C GLU A 171 -6.92 -1.12 8.22
N ASP A 172 -6.58 -0.74 9.44
CA ASP A 172 -7.26 -1.19 10.66
C ASP A 172 -8.54 -0.41 10.99
N GLU A 173 -8.84 0.65 10.23
CA GLU A 173 -10.03 1.49 10.41
C GLU A 173 -11.20 1.08 9.52
N PHE A 174 -10.95 0.24 8.51
CA PHE A 174 -11.98 -0.25 7.60
C PHE A 174 -12.88 -1.33 8.25
N ILE A 175 -14.18 -1.30 7.92
CA ILE A 175 -15.18 -2.21 8.51
C ILE A 175 -15.74 -3.12 7.42
N CYS A 176 -15.05 -4.23 7.18
CA CYS A 176 -15.52 -5.19 6.19
C CYS A 176 -16.82 -5.91 6.63
N GLY A 177 -17.78 -6.04 5.72
CA GLY A 177 -19.05 -6.73 5.87
C GLY A 177 -20.24 -5.80 6.16
N ASP A 178 -20.06 -4.48 6.10
CA ASP A 178 -21.13 -3.51 6.29
C ASP A 178 -21.91 -3.18 5.00
N GLY A 179 -21.44 -3.68 3.85
CA GLY A 179 -22.04 -3.50 2.54
C GLY A 179 -21.84 -2.10 1.94
N VAL A 180 -20.97 -1.27 2.51
CA VAL A 180 -20.55 0.01 1.95
C VAL A 180 -19.14 -0.16 1.41
N CYS A 181 -18.88 0.35 0.20
CA CYS A 181 -17.53 0.37 -0.34
C CYS A 181 -16.96 1.79 -0.21
N GLU A 182 -16.12 1.99 0.79
CA GLU A 182 -15.40 3.25 0.97
C GLU A 182 -14.12 3.27 0.12
N PRO A 183 -13.62 4.45 -0.28
CA PRO A 183 -12.33 4.54 -0.96
C PRO A 183 -11.20 3.97 -0.09
N GLY A 184 -10.38 3.09 -0.68
CA GLY A 184 -9.34 2.35 0.06
C GLY A 184 -9.78 0.97 0.58
N GLU A 185 -11.07 0.64 0.53
CA GLU A 185 -11.56 -0.70 0.93
C GLU A 185 -11.46 -1.74 -0.18
N SER A 186 -11.17 -1.33 -1.42
CA SER A 186 -11.27 -2.20 -2.60
C SER A 186 -10.42 -3.47 -2.50
N PHE A 187 -9.27 -3.39 -1.83
CA PHE A 187 -8.36 -4.50 -1.61
C PHE A 187 -8.55 -5.18 -0.24
N LEU A 188 -9.01 -4.46 0.78
CA LEU A 188 -9.09 -4.97 2.15
C LEU A 188 -10.45 -5.60 2.44
N CYS A 189 -11.52 -4.94 1.99
CA CYS A 189 -12.90 -5.35 2.14
C CYS A 189 -13.51 -5.73 0.78
N PHE A 190 -12.88 -6.71 0.13
CA PHE A 190 -13.40 -7.30 -1.12
C PHE A 190 -14.90 -7.64 -1.10
N PRO A 191 -15.52 -8.13 0.00
CA PRO A 191 -16.95 -8.41 0.01
C PRO A 191 -17.82 -7.17 -0.20
N ASP A 192 -17.40 -6.01 0.30
CA ASP A 192 -18.18 -4.77 0.25
C ASP A 192 -17.88 -3.98 -1.03
N CYS A 193 -16.63 -4.05 -1.50
CA CYS A 193 -16.15 -3.32 -2.68
C CYS A 193 -16.17 -4.08 -4.00
N ASN A 194 -16.56 -5.34 -4.01
CA ASN A 194 -16.46 -6.14 -5.23
C ASN A 194 -17.32 -5.60 -6.37
N LYS A 195 -16.67 -5.09 -7.41
CA LYS A 195 -17.29 -4.83 -8.72
C LYS A 195 -17.34 -6.09 -9.59
N LYS A 196 -16.49 -7.10 -9.32
CA LYS A 196 -16.40 -8.36 -10.08
C LYS A 196 -16.88 -9.53 -9.25
N THR A 197 -17.88 -10.24 -9.74
CA THR A 197 -18.36 -11.48 -9.14
C THR A 197 -17.45 -12.66 -9.52
N CYS A 198 -17.55 -13.78 -8.79
CA CYS A 198 -16.88 -15.04 -9.13
C CYS A 198 -17.18 -15.47 -10.59
N ASN A 199 -18.36 -15.14 -11.08
CA ASN A 199 -18.72 -15.40 -12.47
C ASN A 199 -17.91 -14.54 -13.46
N ASP A 200 -17.64 -13.29 -13.13
CA ASP A 200 -16.91 -12.37 -14.01
C ASP A 200 -15.45 -12.81 -14.15
N ILE A 201 -14.78 -13.13 -13.03
CA ILE A 201 -13.38 -13.59 -13.07
C ILE A 201 -13.24 -14.96 -13.76
N CYS A 202 -14.17 -15.89 -13.51
CA CYS A 202 -14.13 -17.20 -14.17
C CYS A 202 -14.31 -17.05 -15.69
N LYS A 203 -15.17 -16.16 -16.16
CA LYS A 203 -15.38 -15.92 -17.60
C LYS A 203 -14.19 -15.24 -18.26
N GLU A 204 -13.58 -14.24 -17.63
CA GLU A 204 -12.38 -13.56 -18.14
C GLU A 204 -11.23 -14.55 -18.37
N GLU A 205 -11.14 -15.55 -17.51
CA GLU A 205 -10.13 -16.62 -17.62
C GLU A 205 -10.56 -17.81 -18.50
N GLY A 206 -11.73 -17.74 -19.15
CA GLY A 206 -12.19 -18.76 -20.09
C GLY A 206 -12.80 -20.01 -19.45
N PHE A 207 -13.20 -19.95 -18.18
CA PHE A 207 -13.98 -21.00 -17.52
C PHE A 207 -15.46 -20.87 -17.85
N ALA A 208 -16.16 -22.02 -17.96
CA ALA A 208 -17.56 -22.06 -18.33
C ALA A 208 -18.51 -21.82 -17.15
N THR A 209 -18.10 -22.25 -15.95
CA THR A 209 -18.95 -22.17 -14.75
C THR A 209 -18.15 -21.70 -13.54
N SER A 210 -18.87 -21.07 -12.61
CA SER A 210 -18.34 -20.49 -11.38
C SER A 210 -19.17 -20.97 -10.19
N TYR A 211 -18.51 -21.20 -9.05
CA TYR A 211 -19.13 -21.66 -7.81
C TYR A 211 -18.54 -20.92 -6.62
N CYS A 212 -19.41 -20.49 -5.70
CA CYS A 212 -18.99 -19.96 -4.40
C CYS A 212 -19.15 -21.04 -3.34
N ARG A 213 -18.02 -21.57 -2.84
CA ARG A 213 -17.97 -22.68 -1.88
C ARG A 213 -17.53 -22.21 -0.50
N GLU A 214 -18.09 -22.79 0.55
CA GLU A 214 -17.72 -22.48 1.93
C GLU A 214 -16.28 -22.91 2.22
N VAL A 215 -15.56 -22.10 3.00
CA VAL A 215 -14.22 -22.48 3.46
C VAL A 215 -14.35 -23.53 4.57
N PRO A 216 -13.82 -24.75 4.38
CA PRO A 216 -13.85 -25.76 5.41
C PRO A 216 -12.97 -25.35 6.59
N THR A 217 -13.44 -25.62 7.81
CA THR A 217 -12.69 -25.36 9.05
C THR A 217 -11.43 -26.20 9.20
N ASN A 218 -11.32 -27.29 8.44
CA ASN A 218 -10.12 -28.13 8.37
C ASN A 218 -9.29 -27.78 7.14
N PRO A 219 -8.04 -27.26 7.31
CA PRO A 219 -7.20 -26.81 6.19
C PRO A 219 -6.76 -27.95 5.25
N ASN A 220 -6.94 -29.22 5.65
CA ASN A 220 -6.62 -30.37 4.80
C ASN A 220 -7.73 -30.72 3.80
N VAL A 221 -8.88 -30.05 3.87
CA VAL A 221 -9.98 -30.26 2.92
C VAL A 221 -9.84 -29.26 1.78
N LYS A 222 -9.77 -29.77 0.55
CA LYS A 222 -9.74 -28.92 -0.65
C LYS A 222 -11.04 -28.13 -0.74
N ILE A 223 -10.92 -26.82 -0.91
CA ILE A 223 -12.07 -25.90 -0.99
C ILE A 223 -12.86 -26.11 -2.28
N CYS A 224 -12.15 -26.31 -3.40
CA CYS A 224 -12.75 -26.57 -4.71
C CYS A 224 -12.72 -28.06 -5.05
N GLU A 225 -13.69 -28.51 -5.85
CA GLU A 225 -13.77 -29.89 -6.32
C GLU A 225 -12.64 -30.23 -7.31
N PRO A 226 -12.30 -31.52 -7.51
CA PRO A 226 -11.34 -31.92 -8.53
C PRO A 226 -11.72 -31.39 -9.91
N GLY A 227 -10.77 -30.73 -10.59
CA GLY A 227 -10.99 -30.09 -11.89
C GLY A 227 -11.43 -28.62 -11.81
N GLU A 228 -11.68 -28.10 -10.62
CA GLU A 228 -11.94 -26.67 -10.40
C GLU A 228 -10.65 -25.91 -10.04
N SER A 229 -10.54 -24.67 -10.50
CA SER A 229 -9.50 -23.72 -10.13
C SER A 229 -9.97 -22.85 -8.96
N ASN A 230 -9.22 -22.83 -7.86
CA ASN A 230 -9.52 -21.99 -6.71
C ASN A 230 -9.02 -20.55 -6.95
N LYS A 231 -9.94 -19.59 -6.96
CA LYS A 231 -9.65 -18.15 -7.09
C LYS A 231 -9.58 -17.43 -5.74
N GLY A 232 -9.80 -18.14 -4.64
CA GLY A 232 -9.75 -17.58 -3.30
C GLY A 232 -11.04 -16.86 -2.91
N LEU A 233 -10.98 -16.18 -1.76
CA LEU A 233 -12.14 -15.60 -1.08
C LEU A 233 -12.66 -14.30 -1.70
N ARG A 234 -11.88 -13.73 -2.62
CA ARG A 234 -12.03 -12.36 -3.08
C ARG A 234 -13.20 -12.12 -4.01
N TYR A 235 -13.95 -13.13 -4.47
CA TYR A 235 -14.93 -12.97 -5.55
C TYR A 235 -16.36 -13.46 -5.22
N CYS A 236 -16.59 -13.86 -3.97
CA CYS A 236 -17.90 -14.35 -3.51
C CYS A 236 -18.41 -13.51 -2.34
N THR A 237 -18.10 -13.94 -1.13
CA THR A 237 -18.40 -13.28 0.16
C THR A 237 -17.20 -13.59 1.07
N GLY A 238 -16.95 -12.80 2.12
CA GLY A 238 -15.77 -13.02 2.99
C GLY A 238 -15.62 -14.45 3.53
N GLU A 239 -16.71 -15.20 3.63
CA GLU A 239 -16.75 -16.58 4.12
C GLU A 239 -16.72 -17.67 3.02
N LYS A 240 -16.70 -17.30 1.73
CA LYS A 240 -16.81 -18.25 0.60
C LYS A 240 -15.71 -18.03 -0.43
N SER A 241 -15.10 -19.12 -0.88
CA SER A 241 -14.09 -19.12 -1.93
C SER A 241 -14.73 -19.30 -3.30
N CYS A 242 -14.20 -18.61 -4.30
CA CYS A 242 -14.58 -18.76 -5.69
C CYS A 242 -13.84 -19.93 -6.34
N CYS A 243 -14.58 -20.80 -7.01
CA CYS A 243 -14.10 -21.98 -7.72
C CYS A 243 -14.58 -21.93 -9.17
N CYS A 244 -13.67 -21.99 -10.14
CA CYS A 244 -13.99 -21.96 -11.58
C CYS A 244 -13.82 -23.33 -12.20
N LYS A 245 -14.82 -23.82 -12.95
CA LYS A 245 -14.73 -25.11 -13.66
C LYS A 245 -14.64 -24.89 -15.17
N PRO A 246 -13.63 -25.49 -15.85
CA PRO A 246 -13.47 -25.35 -17.29
C PRO A 246 -14.60 -26.08 -18.01
N GLU A 247 -14.90 -25.68 -19.24
CA GLU A 247 -15.82 -26.45 -20.08
C GLU A 247 -15.20 -27.84 -20.29
N GLU A 248 -15.96 -28.89 -19.96
CA GLU A 248 -15.59 -30.25 -20.37
C GLU A 248 -15.62 -30.27 -21.90
N LYS A 249 -14.45 -30.05 -22.52
CA LYS A 249 -14.28 -30.47 -23.91
C LYS A 249 -14.46 -31.98 -23.87
N GLU A 250 -15.56 -32.48 -24.43
CA GLU A 250 -15.63 -33.87 -24.82
C GLU A 250 -14.38 -34.13 -25.67
N GLU A 251 -13.39 -34.78 -25.08
CA GLU A 251 -12.29 -35.34 -25.85
C GLU A 251 -12.95 -36.36 -26.76
N THR A 252 -13.16 -35.96 -28.02
CA THR A 252 -13.26 -36.92 -29.09
C THR A 252 -11.94 -37.66 -29.09
N VAL A 253 -11.94 -38.82 -28.43
CA VAL A 253 -10.83 -39.76 -28.43
C VAL A 253 -10.62 -40.17 -29.88
N PHE A 254 -9.77 -39.43 -30.59
CA PHE A 254 -9.11 -39.96 -31.76
C PHE A 254 -8.16 -41.03 -31.25
N ILE A 255 -8.49 -42.29 -31.56
CA ILE A 255 -7.61 -43.41 -31.36
C ILE A 255 -6.46 -43.22 -32.36
N ASP A 256 -5.43 -42.48 -31.97
CA ASP A 256 -4.17 -42.47 -32.68
C ASP A 256 -3.44 -43.79 -32.40
N GLU A 257 -2.97 -44.43 -33.48
CA GLU A 257 -2.15 -45.64 -33.45
C GLU A 257 -0.91 -45.46 -32.56
N PRO A 258 -0.42 -46.53 -31.91
CA PRO A 258 0.66 -46.44 -30.94
C PRO A 258 1.96 -45.97 -31.59
N ILE A 259 2.35 -44.73 -31.29
CA ILE A 259 3.69 -44.19 -31.55
C ILE A 259 4.63 -44.81 -30.51
N LYS A 260 5.70 -45.44 -31.02
CA LYS A 260 6.79 -46.01 -30.23
C LYS A 260 7.42 -44.94 -29.33
N GLU A 261 7.48 -45.24 -28.02
CA GLU A 261 8.32 -44.53 -27.06
C GLU A 261 9.80 -44.61 -27.47
N GLU A 262 10.43 -43.45 -27.68
CA GLU A 262 11.84 -43.27 -27.38
C GLU A 262 11.96 -42.52 -26.06
N ALA A 263 12.65 -43.16 -25.11
CA ALA A 263 12.92 -42.63 -23.78
C ALA A 263 13.86 -41.43 -23.89
N THR A 264 13.40 -40.27 -23.45
CA THR A 264 14.25 -39.10 -23.20
C THR A 264 14.37 -38.87 -21.71
N GLN A 265 15.62 -38.72 -21.30
CA GLN A 265 16.16 -38.72 -19.96
C GLN A 265 15.82 -37.40 -19.24
N GLU A 266 15.11 -37.48 -18.11
CA GLU A 266 15.00 -36.36 -17.16
C GLU A 266 16.33 -36.15 -16.44
N LEU A 267 16.92 -34.96 -16.62
CA LEU A 267 17.95 -34.41 -15.75
C LEU A 267 17.64 -32.92 -15.59
N GLY A 268 17.40 -32.46 -14.35
CA GLY A 268 17.59 -31.05 -14.02
C GLY A 268 16.66 -30.38 -13.01
N PHE A 269 15.66 -31.03 -12.40
CA PHE A 269 14.75 -30.33 -11.50
C PHE A 269 15.16 -30.35 -10.00
N PHE A 270 16.07 -31.24 -9.61
CA PHE A 270 16.42 -31.42 -8.18
C PHE A 270 17.60 -30.59 -7.67
N GLU A 271 18.27 -29.78 -8.51
CA GLU A 271 19.42 -28.97 -8.09
C GLU A 271 19.09 -27.53 -7.67
N GLU A 272 17.84 -27.07 -7.81
CA GLU A 272 17.46 -25.69 -7.44
C GLU A 272 16.69 -25.58 -6.12
N PHE A 273 16.36 -26.71 -5.47
CA PHE A 273 15.51 -26.73 -4.27
C PHE A 273 16.25 -26.65 -2.92
N PHE A 274 17.59 -26.57 -2.90
CA PHE A 274 18.38 -26.51 -1.66
C PHE A 274 19.30 -25.27 -1.55
N SER A 275 18.76 -24.05 -1.69
CA SER A 275 19.53 -22.82 -1.38
C SER A 275 18.77 -21.71 -0.63
N LYS A 276 17.81 -22.05 0.24
CA LYS A 276 17.15 -21.09 1.14
C LYS A 276 17.13 -21.56 2.59
N GLU A 277 18.31 -21.72 3.20
CA GLU A 277 18.44 -21.98 4.65
C GLU A 277 19.39 -21.01 5.39
N ASP A 278 19.88 -19.95 4.75
CA ASP A 278 20.85 -19.03 5.37
C ASP A 278 20.27 -17.70 5.91
N ALA A 279 19.02 -17.35 5.59
CA ALA A 279 18.42 -16.09 6.07
C ALA A 279 17.92 -16.15 7.53
N ALA A 280 17.34 -17.28 7.95
CA ALA A 280 16.80 -17.43 9.30
C ALA A 280 17.90 -17.53 10.38
N ARG A 281 19.09 -18.00 10.02
CA ARG A 281 20.20 -18.20 10.94
C ARG A 281 20.86 -16.89 11.35
N ASN A 282 20.97 -15.92 10.45
CA ASN A 282 21.61 -14.62 10.74
C ASN A 282 20.78 -13.72 11.67
N VAL A 283 19.44 -13.82 11.63
CA VAL A 283 18.56 -13.05 12.52
C VAL A 283 18.70 -13.54 13.97
N VAL A 284 18.79 -14.86 14.18
CA VAL A 284 18.91 -15.45 15.53
C VAL A 284 20.27 -15.10 16.17
N PHE A 285 21.38 -15.12 15.42
CA PHE A 285 22.69 -14.74 15.96
C PHE A 285 22.78 -13.24 16.31
N THR A 286 22.12 -12.38 15.55
CA THR A 286 22.11 -10.93 15.80
C THR A 286 21.31 -10.60 17.07
N LEU A 287 20.15 -11.23 17.26
CA LEU A 287 19.36 -11.08 18.49
C LEU A 287 20.11 -11.59 19.73
N LEU A 288 20.83 -12.71 19.62
CA LEU A 288 21.60 -13.26 20.74
C LEU A 288 22.76 -12.33 21.16
N ALA A 289 23.41 -11.70 20.20
CA ALA A 289 24.49 -10.74 20.47
C ALA A 289 23.98 -9.48 21.19
N ILE A 290 22.83 -8.96 20.78
CA ILE A 290 22.19 -7.79 21.43
C ILE A 290 21.83 -8.10 22.88
N VAL A 291 21.26 -9.28 23.16
CA VAL A 291 20.91 -9.69 24.53
C VAL A 291 22.15 -9.80 25.43
N ILE A 292 23.26 -10.34 24.93
CA ILE A 292 24.52 -10.45 25.68
C ILE A 292 25.08 -9.06 26.01
N ILE A 293 25.03 -8.11 25.07
CA ILE A 293 25.49 -6.73 25.29
C ILE A 293 24.63 -6.03 26.36
N ILE A 294 23.31 -6.17 26.29
CA ILE A 294 22.38 -5.60 27.27
C ILE A 294 22.66 -6.16 28.68
N LEU A 295 22.86 -7.48 28.79
CA LEU A 295 23.19 -8.12 30.07
C LEU A 295 24.56 -7.69 30.60
N GLY A 296 25.55 -7.49 29.72
CA GLY A 296 26.88 -7.00 30.08
C GLY A 296 26.84 -5.56 30.62
N ILE A 297 26.11 -4.67 29.95
CA ILE A 297 25.91 -3.28 30.40
C ILE A 297 25.18 -3.27 31.75
N TRP A 298 24.16 -4.10 31.91
CA TRP A 298 23.44 -4.23 33.17
C TRP A 298 24.32 -4.74 34.32
N PHE A 299 25.22 -5.68 34.06
CA PHE A 299 26.17 -6.18 35.06
C PHE A 299 27.20 -5.12 35.47
N ILE A 300 27.68 -4.30 34.52
CA ILE A 300 28.61 -3.20 34.82
C ILE A 300 27.91 -2.12 35.65
N LEU A 301 26.67 -1.77 35.32
CA LEU A 301 25.91 -0.73 36.02
C LEU A 301 25.36 -1.16 37.39
N SER A 302 25.35 -2.46 37.69
CA SER A 302 24.87 -3.01 38.98
C SER A 302 25.98 -3.26 40.00
N ARG A 303 27.25 -3.06 39.63
CA ARG A 303 28.39 -2.96 40.56
C ARG A 303 28.67 -1.52 40.95
#